data_AF-A0A8H4PCP6-F1
#
_entry.id   AF-A0A8H4PCP6-F1
#
_cell.length_a   1.000
_cell.length_b   1.000
_cell.length_c   1.000
_cell.angle_alpha   90.00
_cell.angle_beta   90.00
_cell.angle_gamma   90.00
#
_symmetry.space_group_name_H-M   'P 1'
#
loop_
_entity.id
_entity.type
_entity.pdbx_description
1 polymer ?
#
loop_
_entity_poly.entity_id
_entity_poly.type
_entity_poly.pdbx_seq_one_letter_code
_entity_poly.pdbx_strand_id
1 'polypeptide(L)'
;MSDAVDAPKPTTPETTESSSQPAWLTLLDSKIEQDKDAIPSEAEGTYLNIIRDMLLARDHDAAAVPQAVKRFLDHCTASLADKEYGMGRHDENPSGYELNAVAVIALDLGIEIPFTDSKQDRLADMLLGIKNAAVKEPDTNSPHFIYQDWGVETAVREYWHSHADGYMQDSEDTPLKTAANEWLNVSALLAKFFKRGLLDECVGWVTKDLEYALETRTYGDIVTNIGRQSQVLAAANLILVGGENLAKEVKTPSRKWHMELSAARWKLWASKFQEAADAASEDSEWCLKSRIQKAHDKMVELYPEAFQ
;
A
#
# COMPACT_ATOMS: atom_id res chain seq x y z
N MET A 1 -23.73 -9.35 -67.48
CA MET A 1 -22.80 -8.22 -67.69
C MET A 1 -23.58 -6.96 -67.39
N SER A 2 -23.44 -6.24 -66.28
CA SER A 2 -22.46 -6.26 -65.20
C SER A 2 -23.20 -5.86 -63.92
N ASP A 3 -23.11 -6.69 -62.89
CA ASP A 3 -23.67 -6.42 -61.56
C ASP A 3 -22.80 -5.37 -60.85
N ALA A 4 -23.43 -4.31 -60.35
CA ALA A 4 -22.80 -3.32 -59.49
C ALA A 4 -22.91 -3.78 -58.03
N VAL A 5 -21.77 -4.13 -57.45
CA VAL A 5 -21.63 -4.49 -56.03
C VAL A 5 -21.56 -3.21 -55.20
N ASP A 6 -22.57 -3.01 -54.37
CA ASP A 6 -22.59 -1.97 -53.34
C ASP A 6 -21.56 -2.31 -52.25
N ALA A 7 -20.61 -1.40 -52.01
CA ALA A 7 -19.59 -1.57 -50.98
C ALA A 7 -20.17 -1.33 -49.59
N PRO A 8 -19.95 -2.20 -48.58
CA PRO A 8 -20.39 -1.94 -47.22
C PRO A 8 -19.56 -0.82 -46.58
N LYS A 9 -20.24 0.20 -46.05
CA LYS A 9 -19.64 1.20 -45.15
C LYS A 9 -19.01 0.49 -43.93
N PRO A 10 -17.83 0.93 -43.47
CA PRO A 10 -17.24 0.38 -42.26
C PRO A 10 -18.05 0.84 -41.05
N THR A 11 -18.75 -0.09 -40.42
CA THR A 11 -19.36 0.09 -39.10
C THR A 11 -18.22 0.11 -38.08
N THR A 12 -17.92 1.28 -37.55
CA THR A 12 -17.09 1.43 -36.35
C THR A 12 -17.78 0.68 -35.21
N PRO A 13 -17.11 -0.24 -34.50
CA PRO A 13 -17.68 -0.77 -33.28
C PRO A 13 -17.63 0.34 -32.24
N GLU A 14 -18.80 0.94 -31.95
CA GLU A 14 -19.02 1.65 -30.69
C GLU A 14 -18.71 0.65 -29.58
N THR A 15 -17.55 0.84 -28.95
CA THR A 15 -17.18 0.11 -27.75
C THR A 15 -17.98 0.74 -26.64
N THR A 16 -19.12 0.14 -26.30
CA THR A 16 -19.88 0.49 -25.11
C THR A 16 -19.01 0.11 -23.92
N GLU A 17 -18.21 1.06 -23.43
CA GLU A 17 -17.62 0.98 -22.10
C GLU A 17 -18.78 0.89 -21.10
N SER A 18 -19.08 -0.33 -20.67
CA SER A 18 -19.83 -0.59 -19.46
C SER A 18 -19.07 0.04 -18.31
N SER A 19 -19.42 1.26 -17.95
CA SER A 19 -18.95 2.01 -16.77
C SER A 19 -19.39 1.28 -15.49
N SER A 20 -18.76 0.15 -15.18
CA SER A 20 -18.88 -0.48 -13.87
C SER A 20 -18.08 0.35 -12.86
N GLN A 21 -18.70 0.61 -11.72
CA GLN A 21 -18.08 1.31 -10.59
C GLN A 21 -16.76 0.63 -10.17
N PRO A 22 -15.69 1.38 -9.84
CA PRO A 22 -14.42 0.81 -9.38
C PRO A 22 -14.61 -0.06 -8.12
N ALA A 23 -13.89 -1.19 -8.04
CA ALA A 23 -14.03 -2.18 -6.97
C ALA A 23 -13.86 -1.57 -5.57
N TRP A 24 -12.86 -0.69 -5.38
CA TRP A 24 -12.63 0.00 -4.11
C TRP A 24 -13.83 0.85 -3.67
N LEU A 25 -14.55 1.46 -4.62
CA LEU A 25 -15.72 2.29 -4.31
C LEU A 25 -16.93 1.40 -3.98
N THR A 26 -17.08 0.26 -4.66
CA THR A 26 -18.10 -0.75 -4.33
C THR A 26 -17.88 -1.32 -2.93
N LEU A 27 -16.63 -1.66 -2.58
CA LEU A 27 -16.25 -2.11 -1.23
C LEU A 27 -16.59 -1.05 -0.19
N LEU A 28 -16.21 0.20 -0.45
CA LEU A 28 -16.44 1.31 0.48
C LEU A 28 -17.93 1.60 0.69
N ASP A 29 -18.71 1.67 -0.39
CA ASP A 29 -20.16 1.87 -0.30
C ASP A 29 -20.84 0.70 0.44
N SER A 30 -20.42 -0.54 0.21
CA SER A 30 -20.92 -1.72 0.94
C SER A 30 -20.66 -1.63 2.44
N LYS A 31 -19.42 -1.27 2.84
CA LYS A 31 -19.08 -1.08 4.25
C LYS A 31 -19.88 0.05 4.90
N ILE A 32 -20.12 1.15 4.18
CA ILE A 32 -20.95 2.26 4.66
C ILE A 32 -22.40 1.82 4.89
N GLU A 33 -22.98 1.02 3.98
CA GLU A 33 -24.34 0.50 4.19
C GLU A 33 -24.40 -0.50 5.36
N GLN A 34 -23.41 -1.38 5.51
CA GLN A 34 -23.36 -2.32 6.64
C GLN A 34 -23.26 -1.62 8.00
N ASP A 35 -22.50 -0.53 8.07
CA ASP A 35 -22.36 0.29 9.29
C ASP A 35 -23.69 0.97 9.68
N LYS A 36 -24.52 1.39 8.69
CA LYS A 36 -25.85 1.96 8.97
C LYS A 36 -26.80 0.96 9.63
N ASP A 37 -26.65 -0.32 9.31
CA ASP A 37 -27.46 -1.41 9.86
C ASP A 37 -26.91 -1.95 11.20
N ALA A 38 -25.69 -1.55 11.59
CA ALA A 38 -25.08 -1.88 12.87
C ALA A 38 -25.62 -0.98 14.01
N ILE A 39 -25.42 -1.40 15.27
CA ILE A 39 -25.82 -0.60 16.43
C ILE A 39 -25.02 0.73 16.39
N PRO A 40 -25.62 1.92 16.62
CA PRO A 40 -25.03 3.24 16.31
C PRO A 40 -23.83 3.68 17.18
N SER A 41 -22.99 2.76 17.68
CA SER A 41 -21.89 3.05 18.59
C SER A 41 -20.53 3.23 17.92
N GLU A 42 -20.39 3.03 16.61
CA GLU A 42 -19.07 2.92 15.98
C GLU A 42 -18.72 4.15 15.13
N ALA A 43 -17.54 4.71 15.41
CA ALA A 43 -16.95 5.83 14.67
C ALA A 43 -16.60 5.48 13.21
N GLU A 44 -16.72 4.20 12.84
CA GLU A 44 -16.25 3.63 11.58
C GLU A 44 -16.97 4.21 10.36
N GLY A 45 -18.30 4.37 10.41
CA GLY A 45 -19.06 5.06 9.36
C GLY A 45 -18.57 6.48 9.06
N THR A 46 -18.10 7.21 10.08
CA THR A 46 -17.55 8.56 9.87
C THR A 46 -16.20 8.48 9.12
N TYR A 47 -15.33 7.55 9.51
CA TYR A 47 -14.04 7.33 8.85
C TYR A 47 -14.20 6.90 7.39
N LEU A 48 -15.13 5.96 7.13
CA LEU A 48 -15.43 5.50 5.78
C LEU A 48 -15.88 6.66 4.88
N ASN A 49 -16.77 7.53 5.37
CA ASN A 49 -17.23 8.70 4.62
C ASN A 49 -16.11 9.75 4.39
N ILE A 50 -15.26 9.99 5.39
CA ILE A 50 -14.11 10.89 5.23
C ILE A 50 -13.16 10.40 4.13
N ILE A 51 -12.83 9.11 4.14
CA ILE A 51 -11.95 8.49 3.14
C ILE A 51 -12.62 8.51 1.77
N ARG A 52 -13.92 8.19 1.69
CA ARG A 52 -14.71 8.24 0.45
C ARG A 52 -14.63 9.60 -0.23
N ASP A 53 -14.93 10.66 0.51
CA ASP A 53 -14.91 12.03 -0.02
C ASP A 53 -13.50 12.41 -0.50
N MET A 54 -12.47 12.03 0.25
CA MET A 54 -11.07 12.26 -0.12
C MET A 54 -10.68 11.54 -1.43
N LEU A 55 -11.11 10.29 -1.61
CA LEU A 55 -10.78 9.51 -2.79
C LEU A 55 -11.59 9.90 -4.03
N LEU A 56 -12.81 10.42 -3.85
CA LEU A 56 -13.65 10.95 -4.92
C LEU A 56 -13.27 12.38 -5.36
N ALA A 57 -12.49 13.11 -4.56
CA ALA A 57 -11.99 14.43 -4.94
C ALA A 57 -11.17 14.36 -6.24
N ARG A 58 -11.19 15.43 -7.05
CA ARG A 58 -10.45 15.49 -8.33
C ARG A 58 -8.97 15.22 -8.13
N ASP A 59 -8.29 14.56 -9.07
CA ASP A 59 -6.90 14.06 -8.92
C ASP A 59 -5.89 15.10 -8.39
N HIS A 60 -6.06 16.38 -8.74
CA HIS A 60 -5.18 17.49 -8.34
C HIS A 60 -5.74 18.39 -7.23
N ASP A 61 -6.76 17.94 -6.51
CA ASP A 61 -7.29 18.66 -5.36
C ASP A 61 -6.33 18.57 -4.17
N ALA A 62 -5.45 19.56 -4.06
CA ALA A 62 -4.50 19.67 -2.97
C ALA A 62 -5.15 19.85 -1.58
N ALA A 63 -6.45 20.18 -1.52
CA ALA A 63 -7.17 20.34 -0.26
C ALA A 63 -7.81 19.03 0.24
N ALA A 64 -7.93 17.99 -0.60
CA ALA A 64 -8.61 16.75 -0.26
C ALA A 64 -8.01 16.06 0.98
N VAL A 65 -6.69 15.86 1.00
CA VAL A 65 -6.00 15.23 2.14
C VAL A 65 -6.06 16.11 3.41
N PRO A 66 -5.68 17.41 3.38
CA PRO A 66 -5.80 18.27 4.56
C PRO A 66 -7.22 18.34 5.15
N GLN A 67 -8.26 18.39 4.30
CA GLN A 67 -9.64 18.39 4.78
C GLN A 67 -10.03 17.07 5.43
N ALA A 68 -9.61 15.94 4.87
CA ALA A 68 -9.85 14.62 5.45
C ALA A 68 -9.18 14.47 6.82
N VAL A 69 -7.90 14.88 6.92
CA VAL A 69 -7.15 14.90 8.18
C VAL A 69 -7.86 15.76 9.22
N LYS A 70 -8.27 16.98 8.85
CA LYS A 70 -9.01 17.87 9.76
C LYS A 70 -10.30 17.24 10.26
N ARG A 71 -11.13 16.70 9.35
CA ARG A 71 -12.41 16.06 9.70
C ARG A 71 -12.20 14.87 10.65
N PHE A 72 -11.16 14.08 10.42
CA PHE A 72 -10.81 12.97 11.30
C PHE A 72 -10.46 13.46 12.71
N LEU A 73 -9.55 14.45 12.82
CA LEU A 73 -9.13 15.00 14.11
C LEU A 73 -10.27 15.70 14.86
N ASP A 74 -11.13 16.44 14.15
CA ASP A 74 -12.32 17.06 14.72
C ASP A 74 -13.26 16.00 15.32
N HIS A 75 -13.43 14.86 14.64
CA HIS A 75 -14.26 13.75 15.12
C HIS A 75 -13.66 13.07 16.36
N CYS A 76 -12.37 12.74 16.34
CA CYS A 76 -11.67 12.18 17.49
C CYS A 76 -11.78 13.11 18.71
N THR A 77 -11.57 14.41 18.51
CA THR A 77 -11.64 15.42 19.58
C THR A 77 -13.06 15.49 20.18
N ALA A 78 -14.09 15.49 19.34
CA ALA A 78 -15.48 15.45 19.81
C ALA A 78 -15.78 14.15 20.60
N SER A 79 -15.32 13.00 20.11
CA SER A 79 -15.49 11.71 20.80
C SER A 79 -14.81 11.67 22.17
N LEU A 80 -13.62 12.26 22.29
CA LEU A 80 -12.89 12.35 23.55
C LEU A 80 -13.61 13.26 24.56
N ALA A 81 -14.13 14.42 24.11
CA ALA A 81 -14.91 15.32 24.96
C ALA A 81 -16.21 14.67 25.49
N ASP A 82 -16.88 13.86 24.65
CA ASP A 82 -18.07 13.12 25.06
C ASP A 82 -17.75 11.99 26.07
N LYS A 83 -16.57 11.35 25.94
CA LYS A 83 -16.10 10.29 26.86
C LYS A 83 -15.67 10.82 28.23
N GLU A 84 -15.11 12.04 28.33
CA GLU A 84 -14.81 12.67 29.63
C GLU A 84 -16.07 12.91 30.48
N TYR A 85 -17.25 13.04 29.87
CA TYR A 85 -18.53 13.20 30.56
C TYR A 85 -19.15 11.88 31.08
N GLY A 86 -18.62 10.71 30.69
CA GLY A 86 -19.21 9.41 30.97
C GLY A 86 -18.21 8.36 31.45
N MET A 87 -17.89 8.37 32.75
CA MET A 87 -17.26 7.29 33.54
C MET A 87 -16.19 6.39 32.87
N GLY A 88 -14.96 6.48 33.38
CA GLY A 88 -14.26 5.29 33.93
C GLY A 88 -13.83 4.18 32.97
N ARG A 89 -13.56 4.44 31.69
CA ARG A 89 -12.81 3.48 30.87
C ARG A 89 -11.31 3.63 31.10
N HIS A 90 -10.76 2.69 31.87
CA HIS A 90 -9.33 2.37 31.94
C HIS A 90 -8.86 1.66 30.65
N ASP A 91 -9.23 2.18 29.48
CA ASP A 91 -8.68 1.69 28.23
C ASP A 91 -7.41 2.52 28.04
N GLU A 92 -6.23 1.93 28.19
CA GLU A 92 -4.96 2.66 28.27
C GLU A 92 -4.62 3.47 27.00
N ASN A 93 -5.43 3.41 25.91
CA ASN A 93 -5.20 4.24 24.72
C ASN A 93 -6.35 4.29 23.68
N PRO A 94 -7.45 5.04 23.92
CA PRO A 94 -8.59 5.09 22.99
C PRO A 94 -8.24 5.63 21.59
N SER A 95 -7.25 6.51 21.48
CA SER A 95 -6.77 7.10 20.21
C SER A 95 -6.00 6.10 19.34
N GLY A 96 -5.33 5.11 19.94
CA GLY A 96 -4.66 4.03 19.20
C GLY A 96 -5.64 3.17 18.39
N TYR A 97 -6.85 2.98 18.92
CA TYR A 97 -7.93 2.24 18.25
C TYR A 97 -8.46 3.00 17.02
N GLU A 98 -8.65 4.32 17.13
CA GLU A 98 -9.16 5.17 16.04
C GLU A 98 -8.17 5.23 14.86
N LEU A 99 -6.87 5.38 15.17
CA LEU A 99 -5.82 5.33 14.16
C LEU A 99 -5.69 3.95 13.51
N ASN A 100 -5.83 2.88 14.30
CA ASN A 100 -5.82 1.52 13.78
C ASN A 100 -7.00 1.28 12.82
N ALA A 101 -8.21 1.72 13.18
CA ALA A 101 -9.40 1.59 12.32
C ALA A 101 -9.21 2.29 10.96
N VAL A 102 -8.72 3.53 10.95
CA VAL A 102 -8.44 4.24 9.68
C VAL A 102 -7.35 3.55 8.87
N ALA A 103 -6.30 3.01 9.52
CA ALA A 103 -5.26 2.27 8.84
C ALA A 103 -5.78 0.97 8.22
N VAL A 104 -6.65 0.23 8.92
CA VAL A 104 -7.32 -0.98 8.40
C VAL A 104 -8.18 -0.64 7.18
N ILE A 105 -9.00 0.42 7.25
CA ILE A 105 -9.79 0.87 6.09
C ILE A 105 -8.87 1.21 4.91
N ALA A 106 -7.78 1.93 5.16
CA ALA A 106 -6.82 2.27 4.10
C ALA A 106 -6.18 1.03 3.47
N LEU A 107 -5.87 -0.01 4.26
CA LEU A 107 -5.28 -1.26 3.78
C LEU A 107 -6.29 -2.09 2.99
N ASP A 108 -7.54 -2.19 3.45
CA ASP A 108 -8.62 -2.86 2.71
C ASP A 108 -8.89 -2.21 1.36
N LEU A 109 -8.96 -0.87 1.31
CA LEU A 109 -9.04 -0.16 0.04
C LEU A 109 -7.76 -0.33 -0.78
N GLY A 110 -6.61 -0.45 -0.12
CA GLY A 110 -5.32 -0.72 -0.71
C GLY A 110 -5.23 -2.06 -1.44
N ILE A 111 -6.07 -3.04 -1.10
CA ILE A 111 -6.20 -4.31 -1.85
C ILE A 111 -6.84 -4.05 -3.23
N GLU A 112 -7.87 -3.21 -3.26
CA GLU A 112 -8.71 -2.96 -4.43
C GLU A 112 -8.19 -1.84 -5.35
N ILE A 113 -7.39 -0.91 -4.81
CA ILE A 113 -6.84 0.21 -5.57
C ILE A 113 -5.54 -0.25 -6.24
N PRO A 114 -5.45 -0.20 -7.59
CA PRO A 114 -4.25 -0.58 -8.30
C PRO A 114 -2.99 0.10 -7.77
N PHE A 115 -1.88 -0.64 -7.66
CA PHE A 115 -0.60 -0.14 -7.15
C PHE A 115 -0.01 1.07 -7.90
N THR A 116 -0.52 1.33 -9.11
CA THR A 116 -0.16 2.48 -9.95
C THR A 116 -1.05 3.70 -9.76
N ASP A 117 -2.18 3.57 -9.06
CA ASP A 117 -3.13 4.66 -8.87
C ASP A 117 -2.63 5.63 -7.77
N SER A 118 -2.77 6.93 -8.04
CA SER A 118 -2.43 8.01 -7.12
C SER A 118 -3.29 8.03 -5.85
N LYS A 119 -4.45 7.36 -5.83
CA LYS A 119 -5.28 7.20 -4.62
C LYS A 119 -4.54 6.51 -3.48
N GLN A 120 -3.63 5.60 -3.78
CA GLN A 120 -2.77 5.02 -2.76
C GLN A 120 -1.85 6.07 -2.10
N ASP A 121 -1.43 7.11 -2.83
CA ASP A 121 -0.69 8.22 -2.22
C ASP A 121 -1.56 9.04 -1.28
N ARG A 122 -2.84 9.29 -1.63
CA ARG A 122 -3.78 9.99 -0.75
C ARG A 122 -4.01 9.26 0.56
N LEU A 123 -4.19 7.94 0.51
CA LEU A 123 -4.34 7.12 1.71
C LEU A 123 -3.11 7.26 2.62
N ALA A 124 -1.91 7.16 2.05
CA ALA A 124 -0.66 7.27 2.78
C ALA A 124 -0.40 8.71 3.29
N ASP A 125 -0.75 9.73 2.52
CA ASP A 125 -0.63 11.15 2.90
C ASP A 125 -1.63 11.53 4.00
N MET A 126 -2.81 10.92 4.02
CA MET A 126 -3.79 11.10 5.10
C MET A 126 -3.23 10.60 6.43
N LEU A 127 -2.72 9.36 6.47
CA LEU A 127 -2.12 8.81 7.69
C LEU A 127 -0.88 9.61 8.14
N LEU A 128 -0.06 10.09 7.21
CA LEU A 128 1.05 10.99 7.52
C LEU A 128 0.55 12.34 8.09
N GLY A 129 -0.52 12.90 7.52
CA GLY A 129 -1.14 14.12 8.01
C GLY A 129 -1.67 13.98 9.44
N ILE A 130 -2.32 12.84 9.74
CA ILE A 130 -2.75 12.51 11.11
C ILE A 130 -1.54 12.40 12.04
N LYS A 131 -0.46 11.73 11.62
CA LYS A 131 0.81 11.63 12.38
C LYS A 131 1.43 12.99 12.70
N ASN A 132 1.48 13.88 11.72
CA ASN A 132 2.09 15.19 11.90
C ASN A 132 1.22 16.15 12.74
N ALA A 133 -0.10 15.96 12.73
CA ALA A 133 -1.04 16.77 13.49
C ALA A 133 -1.27 16.28 14.93
N ALA A 134 -0.88 15.04 15.24
CA ALA A 134 -0.95 14.47 16.59
C ALA A 134 -0.14 15.29 17.59
N VAL A 135 -0.70 15.56 18.77
CA VAL A 135 0.07 16.18 19.86
C VAL A 135 1.13 15.21 20.38
N LYS A 136 2.35 15.70 20.63
CA LYS A 136 3.48 14.88 21.08
C LYS A 136 3.33 14.37 22.51
N GLU A 137 2.54 15.06 23.32
CA GLU A 137 2.22 14.70 24.71
C GLU A 137 0.69 14.63 24.88
N PRO A 138 0.17 13.76 25.76
CA PRO A 138 -1.26 13.68 26.04
C PRO A 138 -1.81 15.02 26.55
N ASP A 139 -2.87 15.51 25.91
CA ASP A 139 -3.64 16.68 26.33
C ASP A 139 -5.12 16.27 26.41
N THR A 140 -5.83 16.72 27.44
CA THR A 140 -7.27 16.45 27.62
C THR A 140 -8.12 16.98 26.46
N ASN A 141 -7.60 17.95 25.70
CA ASN A 141 -8.33 18.58 24.59
C ASN A 141 -7.81 18.18 23.20
N SER A 142 -6.76 17.34 23.10
CA SER A 142 -6.13 17.02 21.83
C SER A 142 -5.76 15.53 21.71
N PRO A 143 -6.06 14.86 20.59
CA PRO A 143 -5.78 13.43 20.46
C PRO A 143 -4.27 13.18 20.37
N HIS A 144 -3.77 12.33 21.28
CA HIS A 144 -2.41 11.79 21.26
C HIS A 144 -2.43 10.40 20.65
N PHE A 145 -1.68 10.14 19.57
CA PHE A 145 -1.70 8.86 18.87
C PHE A 145 -0.41 8.07 19.10
N ILE A 146 -0.53 6.80 19.48
CA ILE A 146 0.59 5.86 19.51
C ILE A 146 0.63 5.09 18.19
N TYR A 147 1.75 5.24 17.48
CA TYR A 147 1.99 4.63 16.16
C TYR A 147 2.74 3.30 16.22
N GLN A 148 3.49 3.07 17.30
CA GLN A 148 4.35 1.90 17.50
C GLN A 148 3.63 0.85 18.34
N ASP A 149 3.74 -0.43 17.96
CA ASP A 149 3.11 -1.58 18.63
C ASP A 149 1.56 -1.47 18.74
N TRP A 150 0.99 -0.42 18.16
CA TRP A 150 -0.41 -0.06 18.08
C TRP A 150 -0.68 0.75 16.79
N GLY A 151 -1.91 1.23 16.56
CA GLY A 151 -2.23 2.08 15.42
C GLY A 151 -1.90 1.47 14.04
N VAL A 152 -1.09 2.17 13.24
CA VAL A 152 -0.74 1.79 11.86
C VAL A 152 0.12 0.52 11.82
N GLU A 153 1.09 0.35 12.72
CA GLU A 153 1.96 -0.82 12.72
C GLU A 153 1.17 -2.12 12.96
N THR A 154 0.26 -2.10 13.94
CA THR A 154 -0.62 -3.25 14.23
C THR A 154 -1.52 -3.57 13.05
N ALA A 155 -2.08 -2.57 12.38
CA ALA A 155 -2.88 -2.80 11.18
C ALA A 155 -2.02 -3.46 10.09
N VAL A 156 -0.85 -2.88 9.79
CA VAL A 156 0.06 -3.38 8.76
C VAL A 156 0.53 -4.80 9.03
N ARG A 157 0.78 -5.18 10.28
CA ARG A 157 1.28 -6.52 10.65
C ARG A 157 0.41 -7.65 10.12
N GLU A 158 -0.91 -7.50 10.13
CA GLU A 158 -1.83 -8.55 9.65
C GLU A 158 -1.71 -8.74 8.13
N TYR A 159 -1.62 -7.63 7.37
CA TYR A 159 -1.49 -7.68 5.91
C TYR A 159 -0.09 -8.08 5.47
N TRP A 160 0.94 -7.75 6.27
CA TRP A 160 2.31 -8.13 5.99
C TRP A 160 2.50 -9.63 6.04
N HIS A 161 1.84 -10.35 6.95
CA HIS A 161 1.99 -11.81 7.06
C HIS A 161 1.28 -12.60 5.94
N SER A 162 0.42 -11.96 5.15
CA SER A 162 -0.31 -12.58 4.03
C SER A 162 0.49 -12.59 2.73
N HIS A 163 1.79 -12.93 2.79
CA HIS A 163 2.69 -12.90 1.64
C HIS A 163 2.23 -13.82 0.50
N ALA A 164 2.15 -13.26 -0.69
CA ALA A 164 2.32 -14.00 -1.94
C ALA A 164 3.76 -14.51 -2.04
N ASP A 165 3.99 -15.80 -1.83
CA ASP A 165 5.24 -16.43 -2.24
C ASP A 165 5.08 -17.15 -3.59
N GLY A 166 6.21 -17.51 -4.22
CA GLY A 166 6.19 -18.25 -5.50
C GLY A 166 5.49 -19.61 -5.45
N TYR A 167 4.95 -20.00 -4.28
CA TYR A 167 4.15 -21.19 -4.07
C TYR A 167 2.63 -20.91 -4.03
N MET A 168 2.17 -19.69 -4.34
CA MET A 168 0.74 -19.45 -4.51
C MET A 168 0.17 -20.45 -5.53
N GLN A 169 -0.70 -21.33 -5.04
CA GLN A 169 -1.41 -22.28 -5.87
C GLN A 169 -2.70 -21.63 -6.32
N ASP A 170 -3.14 -21.94 -7.54
CA ASP A 170 -4.51 -21.66 -7.93
C ASP A 170 -5.44 -22.35 -6.93
N SER A 171 -6.36 -21.59 -6.35
CA SER A 171 -7.46 -22.11 -5.55
C SER A 171 -8.78 -21.91 -6.32
N GLU A 172 -9.80 -22.70 -5.97
CA GLU A 172 -11.14 -22.49 -6.51
C GLU A 172 -11.73 -21.14 -6.07
N ASP A 173 -11.30 -20.63 -4.91
CA ASP A 173 -11.84 -19.42 -4.28
C ASP A 173 -11.21 -18.13 -4.81
N THR A 174 -9.92 -18.14 -5.21
CA THR A 174 -9.23 -16.95 -5.70
C THR A 174 -8.19 -17.32 -6.76
N PRO A 175 -8.40 -16.92 -8.03
CA PRO A 175 -7.41 -17.16 -9.09
C PRO A 175 -6.06 -16.53 -8.76
N LEU A 176 -4.96 -17.20 -9.11
CA LEU A 176 -3.59 -16.76 -8.81
C LEU A 176 -3.30 -15.32 -9.25
N LYS A 177 -3.80 -14.92 -10.44
CA LYS A 177 -3.61 -13.56 -10.95
C LYS A 177 -4.33 -12.50 -10.11
N THR A 178 -5.49 -12.84 -9.54
CA THR A 178 -6.22 -11.95 -8.64
C THR A 178 -5.46 -11.76 -7.34
N ALA A 179 -5.06 -12.86 -6.67
CA ALA A 179 -4.25 -12.79 -5.46
C ALA A 179 -2.92 -12.04 -5.67
N ALA A 180 -2.27 -12.25 -6.82
CA ALA A 180 -1.06 -11.51 -7.18
C ALA A 180 -1.29 -10.00 -7.37
N ASN A 181 -2.43 -9.59 -7.96
CA ASN A 181 -2.79 -8.17 -8.07
C ASN A 181 -3.04 -7.55 -6.70
N GLU A 182 -3.84 -8.21 -5.85
CA GLU A 182 -4.13 -7.77 -4.49
C GLU A 182 -2.84 -7.58 -3.68
N TRP A 183 -1.92 -8.54 -3.77
CA TRP A 183 -0.60 -8.45 -3.15
C TRP A 183 0.22 -7.26 -3.67
N LEU A 184 0.26 -7.06 -4.99
CA LEU A 184 0.98 -5.92 -5.57
C LEU A 184 0.40 -4.59 -5.11
N ASN A 185 -0.92 -4.51 -4.99
CA ASN A 185 -1.62 -3.32 -4.52
C ASN A 185 -1.27 -3.02 -3.05
N VAL A 186 -1.38 -4.01 -2.16
CA VAL A 186 -1.03 -3.85 -0.74
C VAL A 186 0.45 -3.55 -0.56
N SER A 187 1.35 -4.33 -1.17
CA SER A 187 2.81 -4.13 -1.03
C SER A 187 3.26 -2.73 -1.47
N ALA A 188 2.64 -2.17 -2.52
CA ALA A 188 2.91 -0.80 -2.93
C ALA A 188 2.41 0.23 -1.92
N LEU A 189 1.23 0.03 -1.32
CA LEU A 189 0.73 0.90 -0.24
C LEU A 189 1.64 0.83 1.00
N LEU A 190 2.11 -0.36 1.36
CA LEU A 190 3.08 -0.57 2.45
C LEU A 190 4.41 0.14 2.17
N ALA A 191 4.92 0.06 0.94
CA ALA A 191 6.10 0.83 0.53
C ALA A 191 5.87 2.34 0.63
N LYS A 192 4.66 2.83 0.31
CA LYS A 192 4.25 4.23 0.47
C LYS A 192 4.17 4.66 1.94
N PHE A 193 3.74 3.77 2.84
CA PHE A 193 3.78 4.00 4.29
C PHE A 193 5.22 4.08 4.80
N PHE A 194 6.08 3.14 4.39
CA PHE A 194 7.50 3.14 4.74
C PHE A 194 8.22 4.41 4.24
N LYS A 195 7.99 4.83 3.00
CA LYS A 195 8.53 6.09 2.44
C LYS A 195 8.20 7.30 3.33
N ARG A 196 6.99 7.34 3.89
CA ARG A 196 6.49 8.45 4.73
C ARG A 196 6.88 8.33 6.19
N GLY A 197 7.70 7.34 6.54
CA GLY A 197 8.10 7.05 7.91
C GLY A 197 6.95 6.64 8.82
N LEU A 198 5.86 6.12 8.27
CA LEU A 198 4.80 5.50 9.06
C LEU A 198 5.23 4.14 9.63
N LEU A 199 6.32 3.57 9.09
CA LEU A 199 6.86 2.25 9.41
C LEU A 199 8.38 2.29 9.68
N ASP A 200 8.88 3.38 10.28
CA ASP A 200 10.32 3.57 10.54
C ASP A 200 10.93 2.47 11.41
N GLU A 201 10.16 1.90 12.33
CA GLU A 201 10.60 0.77 13.16
C GLU A 201 10.35 -0.59 12.50
N CYS A 202 9.85 -0.64 11.25
CA CYS A 202 9.56 -1.88 10.53
C CYS A 202 10.56 -2.16 9.39
N VAL A 203 11.74 -1.51 9.42
CA VAL A 203 12.85 -1.78 8.45
C VAL A 203 13.18 -3.28 8.40
N GLY A 204 13.01 -3.95 9.55
CA GLY A 204 12.97 -5.41 9.71
C GLY A 204 12.21 -6.15 8.60
N TRP A 205 10.95 -5.75 8.43
CA TRP A 205 10.01 -6.42 7.55
C TRP A 205 10.32 -6.13 6.08
N VAL A 206 10.60 -4.87 5.75
CA VAL A 206 11.05 -4.40 4.42
C VAL A 206 12.27 -5.20 3.94
N THR A 207 13.24 -5.41 4.83
CA THR A 207 14.45 -6.19 4.52
C THR A 207 14.16 -7.66 4.29
N LYS A 208 13.26 -8.25 5.09
CA LYS A 208 12.83 -9.63 4.91
C LYS A 208 12.10 -9.84 3.59
N ASP A 209 11.30 -8.89 3.13
CA ASP A 209 10.63 -8.99 1.83
C ASP A 209 11.64 -9.05 0.68
N LEU A 210 12.71 -8.25 0.75
CA LEU A 210 13.82 -8.32 -0.21
C LEU A 210 14.56 -9.66 -0.13
N GLU A 211 14.88 -10.13 1.07
CA GLU A 211 15.51 -11.44 1.28
C GLU A 211 14.64 -12.58 0.74
N TYR A 212 13.35 -12.56 1.02
CA TYR A 212 12.41 -13.58 0.55
C TYR A 212 12.31 -13.57 -0.96
N ALA A 213 12.14 -12.39 -1.57
CA ALA A 213 12.02 -12.27 -3.02
C ALA A 213 13.33 -12.59 -3.76
N LEU A 214 14.51 -12.23 -3.22
CA LEU A 214 15.76 -12.26 -3.97
C LEU A 214 16.73 -13.36 -3.56
N GLU A 215 16.58 -13.94 -2.37
CA GLU A 215 17.55 -14.88 -1.80
C GLU A 215 16.94 -16.23 -1.42
N THR A 216 15.84 -16.26 -0.65
CA THR A 216 15.42 -17.49 0.05
C THR A 216 14.15 -18.14 -0.48
N ARG A 217 13.22 -17.39 -1.10
CA ARG A 217 11.97 -17.94 -1.68
C ARG A 217 11.94 -17.77 -3.19
N THR A 218 13.02 -18.19 -3.87
CA THR A 218 13.20 -18.01 -5.32
C THR A 218 12.56 -19.11 -6.17
N TYR A 219 11.44 -19.67 -5.72
CA TYR A 219 10.75 -20.74 -6.41
C TYR A 219 9.95 -20.22 -7.62
N GLY A 220 9.87 -21.03 -8.67
CA GLY A 220 9.15 -20.66 -9.90
C GLY A 220 10.02 -19.92 -10.91
N ASP A 221 9.68 -20.06 -12.19
CA ASP A 221 10.36 -19.38 -13.29
C ASP A 221 9.81 -17.96 -13.45
N ILE A 222 10.68 -16.94 -13.42
CA ILE A 222 10.30 -15.54 -13.58
C ILE A 222 9.63 -15.23 -14.91
N VAL A 223 9.85 -16.06 -15.95
CA VAL A 223 9.24 -15.88 -17.27
C VAL A 223 7.77 -16.26 -17.27
N THR A 224 7.41 -17.31 -16.52
CA THR A 224 6.10 -17.98 -16.66
C THR A 224 5.27 -18.01 -15.39
N ASN A 225 5.88 -17.94 -14.21
CA ASN A 225 5.19 -18.07 -12.93
C ASN A 225 4.72 -16.70 -12.40
N ILE A 226 3.40 -16.50 -12.38
CA ILE A 226 2.75 -15.25 -11.93
C ILE A 226 3.08 -14.90 -10.47
N GLY A 227 3.10 -15.89 -9.57
CA GLY A 227 3.44 -15.66 -8.16
C GLY A 227 4.89 -15.20 -8.00
N ARG A 228 5.81 -15.78 -8.79
CA ARG A 228 7.21 -15.35 -8.81
C ARG A 228 7.37 -13.94 -9.38
N GLN A 229 6.64 -13.62 -10.46
CA GLN A 229 6.63 -12.29 -11.06
C GLN A 229 6.14 -11.23 -10.08
N SER A 230 5.00 -11.47 -9.40
CA SER A 230 4.44 -10.53 -8.43
C SER A 230 5.33 -10.36 -7.19
N GLN A 231 5.94 -11.44 -6.70
CA GLN A 231 6.88 -11.38 -5.57
C GLN A 231 8.09 -10.49 -5.88
N VAL A 232 8.75 -10.70 -7.03
CA VAL A 232 9.92 -9.88 -7.43
C VAL A 232 9.49 -8.44 -7.71
N LEU A 233 8.31 -8.23 -8.30
CA LEU A 233 7.80 -6.90 -8.56
C LEU A 233 7.43 -6.14 -7.28
N ALA A 234 6.88 -6.79 -6.27
CA ALA A 234 6.61 -6.19 -4.97
C ALA A 234 7.91 -5.68 -4.32
N ALA A 235 8.96 -6.52 -4.33
CA ALA A 235 10.30 -6.13 -3.90
C ALA A 235 10.88 -4.96 -4.72
N ALA A 236 10.66 -4.93 -6.03
CA ALA A 236 11.08 -3.80 -6.88
C ALA A 236 10.30 -2.52 -6.55
N ASN A 237 8.98 -2.59 -6.34
CA ASN A 237 8.16 -1.45 -5.95
C ASN A 237 8.61 -0.85 -4.61
N LEU A 238 9.06 -1.69 -3.67
CA LEU A 238 9.64 -1.23 -2.40
C LEU A 238 10.88 -0.36 -2.61
N ILE A 239 11.78 -0.75 -3.51
CA ILE A 239 12.95 0.07 -3.89
C ILE A 239 12.52 1.34 -4.62
N LEU A 240 11.59 1.24 -5.57
CA LEU A 240 11.13 2.38 -6.36
C LEU A 240 10.47 3.46 -5.49
N VAL A 241 9.70 3.05 -4.49
CA VAL A 241 8.93 3.96 -3.63
C VAL A 241 9.70 4.35 -2.36
N GLY A 242 10.19 3.35 -1.61
CA GLY A 242 10.82 3.51 -0.30
C GLY A 242 12.35 3.42 -0.29
N GLY A 243 12.99 3.23 -1.44
CA GLY A 243 14.43 2.94 -1.54
C GLY A 243 15.33 4.01 -0.93
N GLU A 244 14.92 5.29 -0.93
CA GLU A 244 15.68 6.37 -0.30
C GLU A 244 15.83 6.17 1.22
N ASN A 245 14.76 5.78 1.90
CA ASN A 245 14.79 5.52 3.34
C ASN A 245 15.60 4.25 3.64
N LEU A 246 15.41 3.21 2.83
CA LEU A 246 16.18 1.98 3.00
C LEU A 246 17.68 2.19 2.73
N ALA A 247 18.05 2.96 1.71
CA ALA A 247 19.45 3.27 1.42
C ALA A 247 20.12 4.05 2.56
N LYS A 248 19.39 4.95 3.25
CA LYS A 248 19.90 5.62 4.46
C LYS A 248 20.22 4.62 5.55
N GLU A 249 19.32 3.68 5.83
CA GLU A 249 19.55 2.60 6.81
C GLU A 249 20.71 1.69 6.41
N VAL A 250 20.88 1.39 5.13
CA VAL A 250 22.01 0.57 4.65
C VAL A 250 23.35 1.30 4.82
N LYS A 251 23.40 2.61 4.57
CA LYS A 251 24.61 3.43 4.70
C LYS A 251 24.96 3.72 6.15
N THR A 252 23.95 3.94 6.98
CA THR A 252 24.09 4.24 8.40
C THR A 252 23.12 3.37 9.20
N PRO A 253 23.46 2.08 9.42
CA PRO A 253 22.57 1.17 10.13
C PRO A 253 22.22 1.70 11.51
N SER A 254 20.93 1.85 11.77
CA SER A 254 20.48 2.20 13.11
C SER A 254 20.81 1.05 14.07
N ARG A 255 21.33 1.39 15.25
CA ARG A 255 21.73 0.40 16.28
C ARG A 255 20.58 -0.46 16.81
N LYS A 256 19.34 -0.12 16.45
CA LYS A 256 18.12 -0.79 16.88
C LYS A 256 17.93 -2.15 16.21
N TRP A 257 18.47 -2.34 15.00
CA TRP A 257 18.23 -3.56 14.22
C TRP A 257 19.47 -4.45 14.17
N HIS A 258 19.29 -5.71 14.56
CA HIS A 258 20.32 -6.76 14.47
C HIS A 258 20.44 -7.37 13.06
N MET A 259 19.84 -6.75 12.03
CA MET A 259 19.92 -7.27 10.67
C MET A 259 21.21 -6.84 9.98
N GLU A 260 21.78 -7.75 9.18
CA GLU A 260 22.93 -7.44 8.33
C GLU A 260 22.51 -6.63 7.10
N LEU A 261 22.13 -5.37 7.32
CA LEU A 261 22.04 -4.36 6.26
C LEU A 261 23.47 -3.86 5.97
N SER A 262 23.98 -4.20 4.79
CA SER A 262 25.35 -3.88 4.40
C SER A 262 25.43 -3.51 2.92
N ALA A 263 26.52 -2.83 2.54
CA ALA A 263 26.83 -2.54 1.14
C ALA A 263 26.90 -3.82 0.29
N ALA A 264 27.44 -4.91 0.84
CA ALA A 264 27.50 -6.21 0.16
C ALA A 264 26.10 -6.76 -0.14
N ARG A 265 25.18 -6.65 0.84
CA ARG A 265 23.80 -7.10 0.66
C ARG A 265 23.01 -6.24 -0.31
N TRP A 266 23.21 -4.92 -0.26
CA TRP A 266 22.64 -3.99 -1.25
C TRP A 266 23.09 -4.32 -2.67
N LYS A 267 24.39 -4.58 -2.88
CA LYS A 267 24.96 -4.98 -4.17
C LYS A 267 24.40 -6.32 -4.65
N LEU A 268 24.24 -7.30 -3.74
CA LEU A 268 23.64 -8.59 -4.06
C LEU A 268 22.21 -8.42 -4.57
N TRP A 269 21.36 -7.69 -3.86
CA TRP A 269 19.98 -7.47 -4.27
C TRP A 269 19.86 -6.72 -5.60
N ALA A 270 20.69 -5.70 -5.82
CA ALA A 270 20.74 -5.02 -7.11
C ALA A 270 21.11 -6.01 -8.24
N SER A 271 22.13 -6.84 -8.05
CA SER A 271 22.50 -7.89 -9.02
C SER A 271 21.33 -8.85 -9.29
N LYS A 272 20.58 -9.23 -8.25
CA LYS A 272 19.40 -10.11 -8.41
C LYS A 272 18.27 -9.47 -9.20
N PHE A 273 18.06 -8.16 -9.06
CA PHE A 273 17.13 -7.43 -9.93
C PHE A 273 17.62 -7.39 -11.38
N GLN A 274 18.91 -7.21 -11.62
CA GLN A 274 19.47 -7.26 -12.98
C GLN A 274 19.30 -8.64 -13.60
N GLU A 275 19.64 -9.71 -12.87
CA GLU A 275 19.44 -11.10 -13.31
C GLU A 275 17.98 -11.37 -13.67
N ALA A 276 17.04 -10.89 -12.84
CA ALA A 276 15.61 -11.02 -13.11
C ALA A 276 15.17 -10.18 -14.32
N ALA A 277 15.73 -8.99 -14.52
CA ALA A 277 15.46 -8.13 -15.67
C ALA A 277 15.90 -8.78 -16.99
N ASP A 278 17.09 -9.38 -16.99
CA ASP A 278 17.65 -10.04 -18.16
C ASP A 278 16.85 -11.28 -18.54
N ALA A 279 16.27 -11.98 -17.55
CA ALA A 279 15.46 -13.18 -17.76
C ALA A 279 14.01 -12.88 -18.15
N ALA A 280 13.41 -11.78 -17.65
CA ALA A 280 12.01 -11.46 -17.89
C ALA A 280 11.72 -11.12 -19.37
N SER A 281 10.51 -11.45 -19.83
CA SER A 281 10.04 -11.07 -21.16
C SER A 281 9.65 -9.59 -21.19
N GLU A 282 9.75 -8.95 -22.36
CA GLU A 282 9.18 -7.60 -22.57
C GLU A 282 7.66 -7.60 -22.37
N ASP A 283 7.00 -8.72 -22.71
CA ASP A 283 5.55 -8.90 -22.59
C ASP A 283 5.11 -9.42 -21.21
N SER A 284 6.03 -9.51 -20.23
CA SER A 284 5.70 -9.95 -18.87
C SER A 284 4.66 -9.02 -18.21
N GLU A 285 3.82 -9.61 -17.37
CA GLU A 285 2.74 -8.90 -16.67
C GLU A 285 3.26 -7.68 -15.90
N TRP A 286 2.39 -6.67 -15.75
CA TRP A 286 2.67 -5.45 -14.97
C TRP A 286 3.93 -4.66 -15.37
N CYS A 287 4.40 -4.85 -16.62
CA CYS A 287 5.64 -4.27 -17.12
C CYS A 287 6.86 -4.69 -16.26
N LEU A 288 6.85 -5.93 -15.75
CA LEU A 288 7.81 -6.48 -14.80
C LEU A 288 9.25 -6.10 -15.13
N LYS A 289 9.73 -6.46 -16.33
CA LYS A 289 11.11 -6.23 -16.78
C LYS A 289 11.54 -4.77 -16.63
N SER A 290 10.73 -3.84 -17.13
CA SER A 290 11.05 -2.42 -17.07
C SER A 290 11.10 -1.89 -15.63
N ARG A 291 10.29 -2.42 -14.72
CA ARG A 291 10.23 -1.98 -13.33
C ARG A 291 11.37 -2.54 -12.49
N ILE A 292 11.72 -3.82 -12.69
CA ILE A 292 12.86 -4.43 -11.99
C ILE A 292 14.19 -3.83 -12.46
N GLN A 293 14.31 -3.48 -13.75
CA GLN A 293 15.46 -2.71 -14.24
C GLN A 293 15.54 -1.33 -13.57
N LYS A 294 14.43 -0.59 -13.52
CA LYS A 294 14.41 0.71 -12.81
C LYS A 294 14.74 0.59 -11.33
N ALA A 295 14.35 -0.51 -10.68
CA ALA A 295 14.70 -0.77 -9.30
C ALA A 295 16.21 -1.00 -9.15
N HIS A 296 16.83 -1.82 -10.00
CA HIS A 296 18.28 -1.97 -10.06
C HIS A 296 18.98 -0.61 -10.23
N ASP A 297 18.58 0.17 -11.24
CA ASP A 297 19.22 1.45 -11.55
C ASP A 297 19.13 2.42 -10.37
N LYS A 298 17.96 2.47 -9.71
CA LYS A 298 17.76 3.26 -8.50
C LYS A 298 18.63 2.78 -7.34
N MET A 299 18.86 1.47 -7.17
CA MET A 299 19.77 0.98 -6.12
C MET A 299 21.21 1.42 -6.36
N VAL A 300 21.67 1.38 -7.62
CA VAL A 300 23.00 1.86 -8.02
C VAL A 300 23.11 3.37 -7.79
N GLU A 301 22.10 4.14 -8.18
CA GLU A 301 22.05 5.61 -7.98
C GLU A 301 22.07 5.98 -6.49
N LEU A 302 21.33 5.26 -5.65
CA LEU A 302 21.20 5.58 -4.23
C LEU A 302 22.45 5.24 -3.42
N TYR A 303 23.25 4.25 -3.83
CA TYR A 303 24.48 3.87 -3.13
C TYR A 303 25.62 3.48 -4.09
N PRO A 304 26.13 4.42 -4.91
CA PRO A 304 27.10 4.12 -5.95
C PRO A 304 28.42 3.59 -5.40
N GLU A 305 28.83 4.00 -4.19
CA GLU A 305 30.05 3.54 -3.54
C GLU A 305 30.04 2.04 -3.22
N ALA A 306 28.85 1.41 -3.08
CA ALA A 306 28.74 -0.03 -2.88
C ALA A 306 29.09 -0.85 -4.14
N PHE A 307 29.11 -0.21 -5.32
CA PHE A 307 29.33 -0.85 -6.61
C PHE A 307 30.73 -0.62 -7.19
N GLN A 308 31.54 0.19 -6.51
CA GLN A 308 32.95 0.42 -6.85
C GLN A 308 33.85 -0.77 -6.46
#